data_AF-A0A2C8F6C4-F1
#
_entry.id   AF-A0A2C8F6C4-F1
#
_cell.length_a   1.000
_cell.length_b   1.000
_cell.length_c   1.000
_cell.angle_alpha   90.00
_cell.angle_beta   90.00
_cell.angle_gamma   90.00
#
_symmetry.space_group_name_H-M   'P 1'
#
loop_
_entity.id
_entity.type
_entity.pdbx_description
1 polymer ?
#
loop_
_entity_poly.entity_id
_entity_poly.type
_entity_poly.pdbx_seq_one_letter_code
_entity_poly.pdbx_strand_id
1 'polypeptide(L)'
;MTAVAAMVAAIASVYSAASHWRLRNRELYVSRLSEHLESLSAATHEVMCIAYTTSRKIQSGRFKEAKELVRENEKAQGAIRSLEELKARTRYILPEFDIAFQQLIRINSYLTHCAKDGDRAKQLVEYGNDLRASLDAVVIASMKSGEPPRQELVRNLTANAQKLKDYFENSGNK
;
A
#
# COMPACT_ATOMS: atom_id res chain seq x y z
N MET A 1 40.63 -15.17 39.17
CA MET A 1 39.18 -14.93 39.01
C MET A 1 38.85 -13.60 38.29
N THR A 2 39.76 -12.62 38.23
CA THR A 2 39.55 -11.31 37.59
C THR A 2 39.42 -11.37 36.05
N ALA A 3 40.17 -12.26 35.38
CA ALA A 3 40.12 -12.39 33.92
C ALA A 3 38.77 -12.92 33.38
N VAL A 4 38.15 -13.87 34.09
CA VAL A 4 36.82 -14.41 33.74
C VAL A 4 35.74 -13.36 33.95
N ALA A 5 35.82 -12.58 35.03
CA ALA A 5 34.89 -11.49 35.30
C ALA A 5 34.97 -10.36 34.24
N ALA A 6 36.19 -10.01 33.78
CA ALA A 6 36.38 -9.03 32.72
C ALA A 6 35.82 -9.50 31.36
N MET A 7 35.98 -10.79 31.04
CA MET A 7 35.43 -11.38 29.81
C MET A 7 33.90 -11.42 29.83
N VAL A 8 33.29 -11.80 30.96
CA VAL A 8 31.82 -11.78 31.14
C VAL A 8 31.28 -10.35 31.04
N ALA A 9 31.96 -9.36 31.63
CA ALA A 9 31.59 -7.96 31.53
C ALA A 9 31.70 -7.40 30.09
N ALA A 10 32.72 -7.81 29.33
CA ALA A 10 32.88 -7.44 27.93
C ALA A 10 31.79 -8.04 27.03
N ILE A 11 31.38 -9.29 27.27
CA ILE A 11 30.29 -9.92 26.53
C ILE A 11 28.96 -9.23 26.88
N ALA A 12 28.72 -8.93 28.16
CA ALA A 12 27.52 -8.23 28.61
C ALA A 12 27.44 -6.80 28.04
N SER A 13 28.56 -6.08 27.93
CA SER A 13 28.59 -4.73 27.37
C SER A 13 28.35 -4.72 25.86
N VAL A 14 28.91 -5.67 25.11
CA VAL A 14 28.64 -5.85 23.68
C VAL A 14 27.18 -6.23 23.45
N TYR A 15 26.63 -7.13 24.27
CA TYR A 15 25.22 -7.51 24.18
C TYR A 15 24.27 -6.33 24.48
N SER A 16 24.58 -5.55 25.52
CA SER A 16 23.83 -4.34 25.87
C SER A 16 23.92 -3.25 24.80
N ALA A 17 25.11 -3.04 24.22
CA ALA A 17 25.28 -2.11 23.11
C ALA A 17 24.50 -2.56 21.87
N ALA A 18 24.50 -3.85 21.56
CA ALA A 18 23.74 -4.42 20.46
C ALA A 18 22.22 -4.32 20.68
N SER A 19 21.74 -4.55 21.90
CA SER A 19 20.31 -4.44 22.23
C SER A 19 19.84 -2.98 22.18
N HIS A 20 20.61 -2.04 22.72
CA HIS A 20 20.35 -0.59 22.63
C HIS A 20 20.34 -0.12 21.18
N TRP A 21 21.29 -0.58 20.35
CA TRP A 21 21.33 -0.23 18.94
C TRP A 21 20.10 -0.76 18.18
N ARG A 22 19.67 -2.00 18.45
CA ARG A 22 18.43 -2.55 17.88
C ARG A 22 17.19 -1.77 18.30
N LEU A 23 17.05 -1.45 19.59
CA LEU A 23 15.94 -0.64 20.11
C LEU A 23 15.89 0.73 19.44
N ARG A 24 17.03 1.42 19.33
CA ARG A 24 17.11 2.73 18.69
C ARG A 24 16.74 2.67 17.20
N ASN A 25 17.21 1.67 16.48
CA ASN A 25 16.85 1.49 15.07
C ASN A 25 15.36 1.20 14.90
N ARG A 26 14.78 0.40 15.80
CA ARG A 26 13.35 0.11 15.84
C ARG A 26 12.52 1.38 16.03
N GLU A 27 12.88 2.21 17.00
CA GLU A 27 12.22 3.50 17.27
C GLU A 27 12.33 4.45 16.07
N LEU A 28 13.51 4.55 15.46
CA LEU A 28 13.71 5.39 14.27
C LEU A 28 12.87 4.92 13.07
N TYR A 29 12.80 3.61 12.85
CA TYR A 29 12.01 3.04 11.77
C TYR A 29 10.51 3.28 11.99
N VAL A 30 10.01 2.99 13.19
CA VAL A 30 8.60 3.23 13.56
C VAL A 30 8.27 4.72 13.49
N SER A 31 9.13 5.60 13.98
CA SER A 31 8.91 7.05 13.94
C SER A 31 8.75 7.54 12.50
N ARG A 32 9.65 7.16 11.59
CA ARG A 32 9.56 7.53 10.16
C ARG A 32 8.32 6.96 9.48
N LEU A 33 7.96 5.71 9.77
CA LEU A 33 6.77 5.10 9.19
C LEU A 33 5.49 5.74 9.73
N SER A 34 5.46 6.06 11.03
CA SER A 34 4.32 6.68 11.71
C SER A 34 3.98 8.07 11.17
N GLU A 35 4.98 8.86 10.77
CA GLU A 35 4.82 10.18 10.17
C GLU A 35 3.98 10.14 8.87
N HIS A 36 3.96 8.99 8.18
CA HIS A 36 3.27 8.85 6.90
C HIS A 36 2.06 7.91 6.97
N LEU A 37 1.87 7.21 8.09
CA LEU A 37 0.89 6.14 8.22
C LEU A 37 -0.55 6.65 8.13
N GLU A 38 -0.86 7.75 8.81
CA GLU A 38 -2.19 8.35 8.78
C GLU A 38 -2.55 8.81 7.36
N SER A 39 -1.64 9.54 6.71
CA SER A 39 -1.81 9.99 5.33
C SER A 39 -1.93 8.82 4.35
N LEU A 40 -1.13 7.75 4.54
CA LEU A 40 -1.20 6.54 3.73
C LEU A 40 -2.55 5.83 3.87
N SER A 41 -3.00 5.61 5.09
CA SER A 41 -4.29 4.99 5.35
C SER A 41 -5.44 5.83 4.79
N ALA A 42 -5.38 7.15 4.97
CA ALA A 42 -6.41 8.06 4.47
C ALA A 42 -6.47 8.06 2.94
N ALA A 43 -5.33 8.25 2.27
CA ALA A 43 -5.27 8.33 0.81
C ALA A 43 -5.66 7.00 0.14
N THR A 44 -5.19 5.87 0.65
CA THR A 44 -5.56 4.54 0.12
C THR A 44 -7.04 4.25 0.33
N HIS A 45 -7.60 4.61 1.48
CA HIS A 45 -9.02 4.45 1.76
C HIS A 45 -9.89 5.33 0.86
N GLU A 46 -9.50 6.60 0.70
CA GLU A 46 -10.23 7.55 -0.15
C GLU A 46 -10.24 7.11 -1.62
N VAL A 47 -9.10 6.69 -2.17
CA VAL A 47 -9.00 6.12 -3.52
C VAL A 47 -9.95 4.93 -3.70
N MET A 48 -10.01 4.03 -2.72
CA MET A 48 -10.88 2.85 -2.76
C MET A 48 -12.37 3.18 -2.58
N CYS A 49 -12.70 4.16 -1.74
CA CYS A 49 -14.07 4.65 -1.60
C CYS A 49 -14.59 5.26 -2.91
N ILE A 50 -13.76 6.05 -3.59
CA ILE A 50 -14.09 6.60 -4.90
C ILE A 50 -14.20 5.48 -5.95
N ALA A 51 -13.31 4.50 -5.93
CA ALA A 51 -13.37 3.34 -6.81
C ALA A 51 -14.68 2.53 -6.59
N TYR A 52 -15.05 2.29 -5.34
CA TYR A 52 -16.28 1.57 -4.99
C TYR A 52 -17.54 2.30 -5.46
N THR A 53 -17.62 3.62 -5.19
CA THR A 53 -18.75 4.44 -5.64
C THR A 53 -18.84 4.51 -7.17
N THR A 54 -17.71 4.59 -7.85
CA THR A 54 -17.61 4.54 -9.32
C THR A 54 -18.12 3.20 -9.84
N SER A 55 -17.66 2.08 -9.28
CA SER A 55 -18.13 0.75 -9.65
C SER A 55 -19.63 0.57 -9.45
N ARG A 56 -20.22 1.07 -8.35
CA ARG A 56 -21.69 0.99 -8.16
C ARG A 56 -22.46 1.80 -9.21
N LYS A 57 -21.94 2.96 -9.64
CA LYS A 57 -22.53 3.75 -10.72
C LYS A 57 -22.45 3.03 -12.06
N ILE A 58 -21.33 2.35 -12.35
CA ILE A 58 -21.17 1.52 -13.55
C ILE A 58 -22.19 0.38 -13.53
N GLN A 59 -22.25 -0.39 -12.44
CA GLN A 59 -23.19 -1.52 -12.29
C GLN A 59 -24.66 -1.11 -12.43
N SER A 60 -25.02 0.08 -11.97
CA SER A 60 -26.40 0.58 -12.08
C SER A 60 -26.72 1.20 -13.45
N GLY A 61 -25.79 1.14 -14.41
CA GLY A 61 -25.97 1.74 -15.75
C GLY A 61 -26.14 3.26 -15.70
N ARG A 62 -25.67 3.90 -14.62
CA ARG A 62 -25.81 5.35 -14.42
C ARG A 62 -24.75 6.16 -15.14
N PHE A 63 -23.68 5.53 -15.63
CA PHE A 63 -22.72 6.16 -16.53
C PHE A 63 -23.29 6.24 -17.94
N LYS A 64 -24.04 7.30 -18.21
CA LYS A 64 -24.65 7.52 -19.53
C LYS A 64 -23.86 8.50 -20.38
N GLU A 65 -23.07 9.37 -19.75
CA GLU A 65 -22.35 10.45 -20.43
C GLU A 65 -20.85 10.47 -20.07
N ALA A 66 -20.02 10.78 -21.06
CA ALA A 66 -18.56 10.92 -20.86
C ALA A 66 -18.19 11.98 -19.81
N LYS A 67 -19.06 13.00 -19.62
CA LYS A 67 -18.87 14.06 -18.64
C LYS A 67 -18.91 13.55 -17.19
N GLU A 68 -19.70 12.51 -16.92
CA GLU A 68 -19.74 11.89 -15.59
C GLU A 68 -18.44 11.14 -15.27
N LEU A 69 -17.81 10.52 -16.28
CA LEU A 69 -16.52 9.82 -16.12
C LEU A 69 -15.42 10.79 -15.75
N VAL A 70 -15.37 11.93 -16.44
CA VAL A 70 -14.42 13.01 -16.13
C VAL A 70 -14.62 13.49 -14.69
N ARG A 71 -15.86 13.73 -14.26
CA ARG A 71 -16.17 14.20 -12.91
C ARG A 71 -15.75 13.22 -11.82
N GLU A 72 -15.95 11.92 -11.99
CA GLU A 72 -15.51 10.94 -10.99
C GLU A 72 -13.99 10.76 -10.98
N ASN A 73 -13.33 10.83 -12.14
CA ASN A 73 -11.86 10.87 -12.19
C ASN A 73 -11.30 12.13 -11.51
N GLU A 74 -11.91 13.29 -11.70
CA GLU A 74 -11.52 14.55 -11.04
C GLU A 74 -11.62 14.45 -9.51
N LYS A 75 -12.68 13.79 -8.99
CA LYS A 75 -12.79 13.51 -7.55
C LYS A 75 -11.63 12.65 -7.05
N ALA A 76 -11.22 11.66 -7.84
CA ALA A 76 -10.09 10.80 -7.49
C ALA A 76 -8.74 11.52 -7.55
N GLN A 77 -8.59 12.61 -8.33
CA GLN A 77 -7.30 13.28 -8.55
C GLN A 77 -6.65 13.77 -7.25
N GLY A 78 -7.44 14.27 -6.29
CA GLY A 78 -6.90 14.73 -5.00
C GLY A 78 -6.22 13.58 -4.25
N ALA A 79 -6.95 12.50 -4.03
CA ALA A 79 -6.44 11.31 -3.35
C ALA A 79 -5.29 10.63 -4.12
N ILE A 80 -5.35 10.61 -5.45
CA ILE A 80 -4.28 10.08 -6.31
C ILE A 80 -2.99 10.88 -6.13
N ARG A 81 -3.05 12.23 -6.15
CA ARG A 81 -1.87 13.08 -5.93
C ARG A 81 -1.27 12.86 -4.55
N SER A 82 -2.11 12.79 -3.52
CA SER A 82 -1.65 12.45 -2.17
C SER A 82 -0.94 11.09 -2.14
N LEU A 83 -1.47 10.09 -2.85
CA LEU A 83 -0.85 8.77 -2.93
C LEU A 83 0.48 8.79 -3.70
N GLU A 84 0.60 9.59 -4.76
CA GLU A 84 1.84 9.79 -5.52
C GLU A 84 2.93 10.47 -4.68
N GLU A 85 2.56 11.50 -3.92
CA GLU A 85 3.48 12.15 -2.98
C GLU A 85 3.94 11.19 -1.88
N LEU A 86 3.02 10.40 -1.32
CA LEU A 86 3.34 9.39 -0.31
C LEU A 86 4.24 8.31 -0.87
N LYS A 87 4.01 7.85 -2.10
CA LYS A 87 4.91 6.92 -2.78
C LYS A 87 6.33 7.49 -2.85
N ALA A 88 6.49 8.76 -3.23
CA ALA A 88 7.80 9.39 -3.30
C ALA A 88 8.49 9.50 -1.93
N ARG A 89 7.74 9.90 -0.89
CA ARG A 89 8.27 10.07 0.48
C ARG A 89 8.60 8.74 1.16
N THR A 90 7.80 7.70 0.91
CA THR A 90 7.95 6.40 1.56
C THR A 90 8.87 5.44 0.83
N ARG A 91 9.35 5.77 -0.38
CA ARG A 91 10.18 4.90 -1.23
C ARG A 91 11.37 4.26 -0.53
N TYR A 92 12.07 5.00 0.32
CA TYR A 92 13.23 4.51 1.06
C TYR A 92 12.88 3.76 2.35
N ILE A 93 11.66 3.94 2.86
CA ILE A 93 11.15 3.29 4.09
C ILE A 93 10.49 1.94 3.75
N LEU A 94 9.78 1.92 2.62
CA LEU A 94 9.01 0.79 2.09
C LEU A 94 9.49 0.48 0.65
N PRO A 95 10.72 -0.05 0.50
CA PRO A 95 11.20 -0.47 -0.82
C PRO A 95 10.27 -1.55 -1.38
N GLU A 96 10.10 -1.57 -2.71
CA GLU A 96 9.27 -2.55 -3.46
C GLU A 96 7.75 -2.31 -3.41
N PHE A 97 7.27 -1.27 -2.72
CA PHE A 97 5.83 -0.96 -2.66
C PHE A 97 5.36 -0.12 -3.86
N ASP A 98 6.31 0.32 -4.69
CA ASP A 98 6.08 1.18 -5.85
C ASP A 98 5.00 0.64 -6.79
N ILE A 99 4.98 -0.69 -6.98
CA ILE A 99 3.98 -1.37 -7.82
C ILE A 99 2.59 -1.32 -7.18
N ALA A 100 2.48 -1.54 -5.87
CA ALA A 100 1.20 -1.49 -5.16
C ALA A 100 0.59 -0.10 -5.24
N PHE A 101 1.39 0.94 -4.94
CA PHE A 101 0.98 2.33 -5.09
C PHE A 101 0.52 2.64 -6.51
N GLN A 102 1.31 2.22 -7.50
CA GLN A 102 1.00 2.47 -8.91
C GLN A 102 -0.34 1.83 -9.33
N GLN A 103 -0.65 0.62 -8.87
CA GLN A 103 -1.92 -0.02 -9.21
C GLN A 103 -3.11 0.62 -8.49
N LEU A 104 -2.95 1.02 -7.22
CA LEU A 104 -3.99 1.78 -6.51
C LEU A 104 -4.26 3.13 -7.17
N ILE A 105 -3.22 3.87 -7.60
CA ILE A 105 -3.37 5.12 -8.36
C ILE A 105 -4.19 4.90 -9.64
N ARG A 106 -3.95 3.79 -10.34
CA ARG A 106 -4.58 3.50 -11.64
C ARG A 106 -5.98 2.94 -11.55
N ILE A 107 -6.44 2.48 -10.38
CA ILE A 107 -7.71 1.74 -10.27
C ILE A 107 -8.91 2.54 -10.80
N ASN A 108 -8.98 3.84 -10.52
CA ASN A 108 -10.08 4.67 -11.00
C ASN A 108 -10.05 4.81 -12.53
N SER A 109 -8.86 4.94 -13.12
CA SER A 109 -8.70 4.90 -14.58
C SER A 109 -9.14 3.54 -15.16
N TYR A 110 -8.77 2.41 -14.55
CA TYR A 110 -9.22 1.09 -14.98
C TYR A 110 -10.74 0.97 -14.97
N LEU A 111 -11.41 1.49 -13.93
CA LEU A 111 -12.86 1.52 -13.85
C LEU A 111 -13.49 2.36 -14.96
N THR A 112 -12.91 3.52 -15.29
CA THR A 112 -13.43 4.33 -16.40
C THR A 112 -13.35 3.63 -17.75
N HIS A 113 -12.34 2.79 -17.97
CA HIS A 113 -12.24 1.95 -19.17
C HIS A 113 -13.24 0.77 -19.17
N CYS A 114 -13.76 0.40 -17.99
CA CYS A 114 -14.76 -0.66 -17.82
C CYS A 114 -16.18 -0.10 -17.66
N ALA A 115 -16.45 1.15 -18.06
CA ALA A 115 -17.73 1.83 -17.82
C ALA A 115 -18.97 1.12 -18.41
N LYS A 116 -18.78 0.18 -19.34
CA LYS A 116 -19.85 -0.62 -19.96
C LYS A 116 -19.99 -2.02 -19.37
N ASP A 117 -19.06 -2.43 -18.50
CA ASP A 117 -18.97 -3.78 -17.93
C ASP A 117 -18.97 -3.68 -16.40
N GLY A 118 -20.17 -3.79 -15.82
CA GLY A 118 -20.39 -3.69 -14.39
C GLY A 118 -19.74 -4.80 -13.57
N ASP A 119 -19.69 -6.02 -14.12
CA ASP A 119 -19.10 -7.17 -13.44
C ASP A 119 -17.57 -7.04 -13.41
N ARG A 120 -16.96 -6.61 -14.52
CA ARG A 120 -15.52 -6.30 -14.55
C ARG A 120 -15.16 -5.15 -13.63
N ALA A 121 -15.98 -4.09 -13.59
CA ALA A 121 -15.79 -2.99 -12.65
C ALA A 121 -15.86 -3.46 -11.19
N LYS A 122 -16.80 -4.35 -10.86
CA LYS A 122 -16.90 -4.97 -9.53
C LYS A 122 -15.62 -5.73 -9.18
N GLN A 123 -15.16 -6.60 -10.09
CA GLN A 123 -14.00 -7.44 -9.85
C GLN A 123 -12.70 -6.63 -9.69
N LEU A 124 -12.55 -5.53 -10.44
CA LEU A 124 -11.44 -4.60 -10.28
C LEU A 124 -11.41 -3.97 -8.88
N VAL A 125 -12.57 -3.59 -8.34
CA VAL A 125 -12.66 -3.05 -6.97
C VAL A 125 -12.34 -4.12 -5.93
N GLU A 126 -12.78 -5.37 -6.12
CA GLU A 126 -12.43 -6.48 -5.24
C GLU A 126 -10.92 -6.70 -5.19
N TYR A 127 -10.24 -6.77 -6.34
CA TYR A 127 -8.77 -6.90 -6.38
C TYR A 127 -8.05 -5.67 -5.84
N GLY A 128 -8.60 -4.46 -6.04
CA GLY A 128 -8.11 -3.25 -5.39
C GLY A 128 -8.19 -3.32 -3.86
N ASN A 129 -9.28 -3.89 -3.33
CA ASN A 129 -9.44 -4.05 -1.89
C ASN A 129 -8.50 -5.13 -1.32
N ASP A 130 -8.27 -6.23 -2.03
CA ASP A 130 -7.27 -7.25 -1.66
C ASP A 130 -5.87 -6.65 -1.62
N LEU A 131 -5.53 -5.81 -2.61
CA LEU A 131 -4.27 -5.07 -2.65
C LEU A 131 -4.13 -4.10 -1.48
N ARG A 132 -5.17 -3.31 -1.18
CA ARG A 132 -5.20 -2.40 -0.02
C ARG A 132 -5.02 -3.17 1.29
N ALA A 133 -5.76 -4.27 1.47
CA ALA A 133 -5.67 -5.08 2.69
C ALA A 133 -4.26 -5.68 2.88
N SER A 134 -3.61 -6.07 1.78
CA SER A 134 -2.22 -6.55 1.81
C SER A 134 -1.25 -5.44 2.19
N LEU A 135 -1.45 -4.23 1.66
CA LEU A 135 -0.66 -3.05 2.01
C LEU A 135 -0.79 -2.73 3.51
N ASP A 136 -2.03 -2.70 4.02
CA ASP A 136 -2.30 -2.49 5.45
C ASP A 136 -1.61 -3.56 6.31
N ALA A 137 -1.70 -4.84 5.91
CA ALA A 137 -1.07 -5.93 6.63
C ALA A 137 0.45 -5.76 6.72
N VAL A 138 1.08 -5.31 5.63
CA VAL A 138 2.52 -5.08 5.59
C VAL A 138 2.88 -3.90 6.48
N VAL A 139 2.18 -2.77 6.38
CA VAL A 139 2.42 -1.56 7.20
C VAL A 139 2.23 -1.87 8.70
N ILE A 140 1.16 -2.57 9.07
CA ILE A 140 0.89 -2.97 10.46
C ILE A 140 1.99 -3.89 10.99
N ALA A 141 2.44 -4.86 10.20
CA ALA A 141 3.51 -5.78 10.60
C ALA A 141 4.83 -5.02 10.82
N SER A 142 5.16 -4.10 9.92
CA SER A 142 6.34 -3.23 10.03
C SER A 142 6.27 -2.30 11.24
N MET A 143 5.10 -1.75 11.57
CA MET A 143 4.89 -0.92 12.77
C MET A 143 5.05 -1.72 14.06
N LYS A 144 4.48 -2.94 14.13
CA LYS A 144 4.55 -3.79 15.32
C LYS A 144 5.97 -4.29 15.60
N SER A 145 6.65 -4.78 14.57
CA SER A 145 8.02 -5.27 14.68
C SER A 145 9.02 -4.11 14.83
N GLY A 146 8.74 -2.97 14.21
CA GLY A 146 9.69 -1.89 13.98
C GLY A 146 10.90 -2.32 13.14
N GLU A 147 10.68 -3.30 12.28
CA GLU A 147 11.63 -3.83 11.32
C GLU A 147 11.03 -3.72 9.91
N PRO A 148 11.86 -3.79 8.85
CA PRO A 148 11.38 -3.93 7.48
C PRO A 148 10.41 -5.11 7.34
N PRO A 149 9.46 -5.03 6.40
CA PRO A 149 8.45 -6.07 6.24
C PRO A 149 9.06 -7.41 5.86
N ARG A 150 8.45 -8.50 6.36
CA ARG A 150 8.83 -9.85 5.99
C ARG A 150 8.63 -10.07 4.49
N GLN A 151 9.58 -10.75 3.86
CA GLN A 151 9.57 -11.04 2.42
C GLN A 151 8.28 -11.74 1.95
N GLU A 152 7.67 -12.58 2.78
CA GLU A 152 6.38 -13.20 2.48
C GLU A 152 5.24 -12.18 2.30
N LEU A 153 5.17 -11.18 3.18
CA LEU A 153 4.16 -10.11 3.09
C LEU A 153 4.39 -9.24 1.86
N VAL A 154 5.65 -8.94 1.54
CA VAL A 154 6.00 -8.19 0.33
C VAL A 154 5.61 -8.98 -0.92
N ARG A 155 5.90 -10.28 -0.98
CA ARG A 155 5.48 -11.15 -2.10
C ARG A 155 3.96 -11.17 -2.27
N ASN A 156 3.20 -11.28 -1.18
CA ASN A 156 1.73 -11.24 -1.24
C ASN A 156 1.21 -9.89 -1.75
N LEU A 157 1.82 -8.78 -1.29
CA LEU A 157 1.52 -7.44 -1.78
C LEU A 157 1.77 -7.31 -3.29
N THR A 158 2.95 -7.74 -3.75
CA THR A 158 3.34 -7.71 -5.16
C THR A 158 2.43 -8.60 -6.00
N ALA A 159 2.10 -9.80 -5.52
CA ALA A 159 1.20 -10.73 -6.20
C ALA A 159 -0.20 -10.12 -6.40
N ASN A 160 -0.76 -9.47 -5.37
CA ASN A 160 -2.05 -8.81 -5.47
C ASN A 160 -2.01 -7.58 -6.39
N ALA A 161 -0.91 -6.82 -6.40
CA ALA A 161 -0.73 -5.73 -7.34
C ALA A 161 -0.69 -6.25 -8.79
N GLN A 162 0.07 -7.31 -9.02
CA GLN A 162 0.18 -7.94 -10.34
C GLN A 162 -1.16 -8.53 -10.79
N LYS A 163 -1.90 -9.20 -9.89
CA LYS A 163 -3.24 -9.74 -10.17
C LYS A 163 -4.22 -8.66 -10.63
N LEU A 164 -4.23 -7.49 -9.97
CA LEU A 164 -5.07 -6.36 -10.37
C LEU A 164 -4.69 -5.85 -11.78
N LYS A 165 -3.39 -5.70 -12.03
CA LYS A 165 -2.86 -5.28 -13.34
C LYS A 165 -3.23 -6.28 -14.44
N ASP A 166 -2.93 -7.56 -14.23
CA ASP A 166 -3.17 -8.63 -15.19
C ASP A 166 -4.65 -8.79 -15.50
N TYR A 167 -5.52 -8.65 -14.50
CA TYR A 167 -6.95 -8.70 -14.72
C TYR A 167 -7.41 -7.57 -15.65
N PHE A 168 -6.91 -6.35 -15.44
CA PHE A 168 -7.23 -5.23 -16.33
C PHE A 168 -6.70 -5.48 -17.75
N GLU A 169 -5.44 -5.85 -17.91
CA GLU A 169 -4.78 -6.01 -19.20
C GLU A 169 -5.35 -7.19 -20.00
N ASN A 170 -5.54 -8.35 -19.37
CA ASN A 170 -5.99 -9.57 -20.06
C ASN A 170 -7.51 -9.58 -20.35
N SER A 171 -8.30 -8.83 -19.59
CA SER A 171 -9.76 -8.74 -19.82
C SER A 171 -10.12 -7.77 -20.95
N GLY A 172 -9.16 -7.01 -21.51
CA GLY A 172 -9.38 -6.12 -22.66
C GLY A 172 -9.20 -6.78 -24.03
N ASN A 173 -8.66 -8.00 -24.08
CA ASN A 173 -8.32 -8.73 -25.32
C ASN A 173 -9.35 -9.81 -25.69
N LYS A 174 -10.59 -9.72 -25.21
CA LYS A 174 -11.69 -10.63 -25.58
C LYS A 174 -12.89 -9.86 -26.10
#